data_AF-A0A9W5T7H5-F1
#
_entry.id   AF-A0A9W5T7H5-F1
#
_cell.length_a   1.000
_cell.length_b   1.000
_cell.length_c   1.000
_cell.angle_alpha   90.00
_cell.angle_beta   90.00
_cell.angle_gamma   90.00
#
_symmetry.space_group_name_H-M   'P 1'
#
loop_
_entity.id
_entity.type
_entity.pdbx_description
1 polymer ?
#
loop_
_entity_poly.entity_id
_entity_poly.type
_entity_poly.pdbx_seq_one_letter_code
_entity_poly.pdbx_strand_id
1 'polypeptide(L)'
;MKGNNRRKSGLNIEDNDDFGFVSRRGGNQLDFGGGEELPPLEESDTDEGPVVVNAHEFIPRSPLVREERKRSLTPPRRTVEVDDDDVVYRDKSGKRITREQWLVLHEKRGAKPKTAEPAQELAWGKGLVQKQDHEARALEEQKIAQQPLNRYDIDEEYDQQLKERNRWNDPMLGTAASNEDDDIPKCRFTGVPNRFDIQPGYRWDGVIRGNGYEERWFKARAQKAAKEQQYYLNNIADM
;
A
#
# COMPACT_ATOMS: atom_id res chain seq x y z
N MET A 1 -37.96 -34.69 10.40
CA MET A 1 -37.64 -34.04 9.12
C MET A 1 -37.59 -32.53 9.35
N LYS A 2 -36.41 -31.94 9.60
CA LYS A 2 -36.24 -30.49 9.76
C LYS A 2 -35.66 -29.94 8.47
N GLY A 3 -36.40 -29.02 7.84
CA GLY A 3 -36.10 -28.49 6.52
C GLY A 3 -34.80 -27.68 6.51
N ASN A 4 -33.93 -28.01 5.55
CA ASN A 4 -32.77 -27.21 5.21
C ASN A 4 -33.24 -25.85 4.67
N ASN A 5 -33.25 -24.84 5.53
CA ASN A 5 -33.50 -23.47 5.15
C ASN A 5 -32.23 -22.92 4.48
N ARG A 6 -32.02 -23.27 3.20
CA ARG A 6 -31.04 -22.61 2.34
C ARG A 6 -31.45 -21.14 2.27
N ARG A 7 -30.83 -20.29 3.10
CA ARG A 7 -30.88 -18.83 2.94
C ARG A 7 -30.31 -18.55 1.55
N LYS A 8 -31.19 -18.33 0.57
CA LYS A 8 -30.80 -17.78 -0.74
C LYS A 8 -30.03 -16.50 -0.43
N SER A 9 -28.79 -16.41 -0.87
CA SER A 9 -27.98 -15.20 -0.83
C SER A 9 -28.68 -14.15 -1.70
N GLY A 10 -29.61 -13.40 -1.11
CA GLY A 10 -30.36 -12.32 -1.74
C GLY A 10 -29.49 -11.08 -1.91
N LEU A 11 -28.32 -11.25 -2.53
CA LEU A 11 -27.50 -10.12 -2.95
C LEU A 11 -28.07 -9.64 -4.28
N ASN A 12 -28.57 -8.41 -4.31
CA ASN A 12 -28.99 -7.76 -5.54
C ASN A 12 -27.74 -7.16 -6.19
N ILE A 13 -27.42 -7.67 -7.37
CA ILE A 13 -26.38 -7.12 -8.24
C ILE A 13 -27.09 -6.09 -9.11
N GLU A 14 -26.83 -4.81 -8.85
CA GLU A 14 -27.25 -3.72 -9.75
C GLU A 14 -26.09 -3.46 -10.70
N ASP A 15 -26.10 -4.15 -11.85
CA ASP A 15 -25.16 -3.92 -12.95
C ASP A 15 -25.42 -2.54 -13.57
N ASN A 16 -24.81 -1.50 -13.01
CA ASN A 16 -24.82 -0.15 -13.57
C ASN A 16 -23.71 0.02 -14.63
N ASP A 17 -23.64 -0.92 -15.58
CA ASP A 17 -22.72 -0.86 -16.73
C ASP A 17 -23.35 -0.19 -17.97
N ASP A 18 -24.45 0.56 -17.80
CA ASP A 18 -25.08 1.39 -18.85
C ASP A 18 -24.58 2.84 -18.83
N PHE A 19 -23.28 3.07 -18.60
CA PHE A 19 -22.66 4.34 -18.97
C PHE A 19 -22.33 4.32 -20.46
N GLY A 20 -23.39 4.43 -21.27
CA GLY A 20 -23.27 4.76 -22.69
C GLY A 20 -22.52 6.08 -22.84
N PHE A 21 -21.24 6.00 -23.20
CA PHE A 21 -20.47 7.16 -23.66
C PHE A 21 -21.09 7.64 -24.97
N VAL A 22 -22.05 8.55 -24.88
CA VAL A 22 -22.62 9.24 -26.05
C VAL A 22 -21.54 10.18 -26.57
N SER A 23 -20.69 9.67 -27.46
CA SER A 23 -19.79 10.50 -28.25
C SER A 23 -20.62 11.39 -29.18
N ARG A 24 -20.88 12.62 -28.78
CA ARG A 24 -21.30 13.66 -29.72
C ARG A 24 -20.09 14.06 -30.56
N ARG A 25 -19.95 13.49 -31.75
CA ARG A 25 -19.61 14.22 -33.00
C ARG A 25 -19.37 13.27 -34.17
N GLY A 26 -20.11 13.52 -35.25
CA GLY A 26 -19.60 13.50 -36.62
C GLY A 26 -19.45 12.13 -37.27
N GLY A 27 -20.23 11.88 -38.32
CA GLY A 27 -20.27 10.61 -39.03
C GLY A 27 -18.94 10.17 -39.64
N ASN A 28 -18.70 8.87 -39.54
CA ASN A 28 -18.39 8.04 -40.70
C ASN A 28 -18.71 6.59 -40.33
N GLN A 29 -19.55 5.96 -41.14
CA GLN A 29 -19.79 4.53 -41.15
C GLN A 29 -18.45 3.85 -41.46
N LEU A 30 -17.88 3.12 -40.50
CA LEU A 30 -16.78 2.20 -40.73
C LEU A 30 -17.23 0.81 -40.30
N ASP A 31 -17.36 -0.07 -41.28
CA ASP A 31 -17.66 -1.48 -41.12
C ASP A 31 -16.55 -2.16 -40.31
N PHE A 32 -16.84 -2.55 -39.07
CA PHE A 32 -15.99 -3.47 -38.30
C PHE A 32 -16.40 -4.92 -38.60
N GLY A 33 -16.15 -5.33 -39.84
CA GLY A 33 -16.21 -6.73 -40.28
C GLY A 33 -14.80 -7.18 -40.66
N GLY A 34 -13.96 -7.47 -39.67
CA GLY A 34 -12.59 -7.96 -39.90
C GLY A 34 -11.88 -8.17 -38.58
N GLY A 35 -11.83 -9.41 -38.11
CA GLY A 35 -10.95 -9.79 -37.01
C GLY A 35 -9.50 -9.77 -37.50
N GLU A 36 -8.77 -8.71 -37.18
CA GLU A 36 -7.31 -8.80 -37.06
C GLU A 36 -7.02 -9.41 -35.69
N GLU A 37 -6.68 -10.70 -35.68
CA GLU A 37 -5.96 -11.30 -34.56
C GLU A 37 -4.66 -10.52 -34.39
N LEU A 38 -4.57 -9.80 -33.27
CA LEU A 38 -3.31 -9.19 -32.85
C LEU A 38 -2.26 -10.30 -32.72
N PRO A 39 -1.03 -10.11 -33.24
CA PRO A 39 0.03 -11.09 -33.10
C PRO A 39 0.28 -11.36 -31.61
N PRO A 40 0.64 -12.61 -31.23
CA PRO A 40 0.95 -12.95 -29.85
C PRO A 40 2.00 -11.98 -29.30
N LEU A 41 1.71 -11.39 -28.14
CA LEU A 41 2.69 -10.62 -27.41
C LEU A 41 3.81 -11.59 -27.00
N GLU A 42 4.98 -11.48 -27.62
CA GLU A 42 6.20 -12.11 -27.09
C GLU A 42 6.51 -11.43 -25.75
N GLU A 43 6.04 -12.03 -24.67
CA GLU A 43 6.48 -11.69 -23.32
C GLU A 43 7.94 -12.13 -23.21
N SER A 44 8.84 -11.14 -23.22
CA SER A 44 10.23 -11.35 -22.81
C SER A 44 10.22 -11.85 -21.36
N ASP A 45 10.85 -13.00 -21.11
CA ASP A 45 10.99 -13.66 -19.80
C ASP A 45 11.84 -12.86 -18.78
N THR A 46 11.88 -11.54 -18.89
CA THR A 46 12.47 -10.69 -17.86
C THR A 46 11.41 -10.41 -16.80
N ASP A 47 11.27 -11.36 -15.88
CA ASP A 47 10.65 -11.20 -14.58
C ASP A 47 11.29 -10.00 -13.83
N GLU A 48 10.73 -8.80 -13.98
CA GLU A 48 10.99 -7.69 -13.06
C GLU A 48 10.07 -7.85 -11.84
N GLY A 49 10.46 -8.76 -10.95
CA GLY A 49 10.01 -8.72 -9.55
C GLY A 49 10.33 -7.36 -8.90
N PRO A 50 9.76 -7.04 -7.73
CA PRO A 50 10.06 -5.78 -7.06
C PRO A 50 11.57 -5.68 -6.77
N VAL A 51 12.25 -4.81 -7.51
CA VAL A 51 13.67 -4.53 -7.32
C VAL A 51 13.83 -3.89 -5.95
N VAL A 52 14.40 -4.65 -5.00
CA VAL A 52 14.89 -4.11 -3.74
C VAL A 52 16.15 -3.32 -4.04
N VAL A 53 15.98 -2.04 -4.37
CA VAL A 53 17.10 -1.10 -4.47
C VAL A 53 17.64 -0.85 -3.07
N ASN A 54 18.83 -1.37 -2.78
CA ASN A 54 19.58 -0.98 -1.60
C ASN A 54 19.77 0.55 -1.66
N ALA A 55 19.49 1.27 -0.57
CA ALA A 55 19.55 2.74 -0.54
C ALA A 55 20.92 3.33 -0.96
N HIS A 56 21.98 2.52 -0.93
CA HIS A 56 23.32 2.91 -1.36
C HIS A 56 23.55 2.83 -2.89
N GLU A 57 22.70 2.11 -3.62
CA GLU A 57 22.78 1.91 -5.08
C GLU A 57 21.82 2.84 -5.85
N PHE A 58 20.95 3.56 -5.14
CA PHE A 58 20.12 4.59 -5.75
C PHE A 58 21.00 5.78 -6.12
N ILE A 59 21.52 5.78 -7.35
CA ILE A 59 22.13 6.96 -7.97
C ILE A 59 20.99 7.96 -8.18
N PRO A 60 20.87 9.05 -7.39
CA PRO A 60 19.90 10.07 -7.71
C PRO A 60 20.27 10.56 -9.11
N ARG A 61 19.34 10.46 -10.07
CA ARG A 61 19.49 11.20 -11.33
C ARG A 61 19.75 12.64 -10.92
N SER A 62 21.00 13.07 -11.09
CA SER A 62 21.41 14.44 -10.83
C SER A 62 20.36 15.33 -11.50
N PRO A 63 19.78 16.32 -10.80
CA PRO A 63 18.83 17.21 -11.44
C PRO A 63 19.50 17.70 -12.71
N LEU A 64 18.83 17.54 -13.86
CA LEU A 64 19.28 18.10 -15.13
C LEU A 64 19.77 19.50 -14.81
N VAL A 65 21.09 19.69 -14.87
CA VAL A 65 21.69 21.00 -14.67
C VAL A 65 21.04 21.84 -15.74
N ARG A 66 20.12 22.71 -15.32
CA ARG A 66 19.53 23.69 -16.21
C ARG A 66 20.71 24.54 -16.62
N GLU A 67 21.29 24.24 -17.77
CA GLU A 67 22.38 25.02 -18.32
C GLU A 67 21.90 26.46 -18.32
N GLU A 68 22.45 27.25 -17.40
CA GLU A 68 22.16 28.66 -17.35
C GLU A 68 22.63 29.21 -18.69
N ARG A 69 21.66 29.58 -19.55
CA ARG A 69 21.95 30.23 -20.82
C ARG A 69 22.94 31.36 -20.52
N LYS A 70 24.17 31.20 -21.01
CA LYS A 70 25.20 32.24 -20.88
C LYS A 70 24.59 33.54 -21.40
N ARG A 71 24.47 34.54 -20.52
CA ARG A 71 24.03 35.88 -20.90
C ARG A 71 24.93 36.32 -22.04
N SER A 72 24.33 36.71 -23.18
CA SER A 72 25.06 37.16 -24.36
C SER A 72 26.07 38.22 -23.97
N LEU A 73 27.30 38.10 -24.47
CA LEU A 73 28.37 39.08 -24.29
C LEU A 73 27.92 40.44 -24.83
N THR A 74 27.39 41.29 -23.95
CA THR A 74 27.35 42.73 -24.20
C THR A 74 28.79 43.23 -24.35
N PRO A 75 29.07 44.16 -25.29
CA PRO A 75 30.41 44.71 -25.47
C PRO A 75 30.95 45.30 -24.15
N PRO A 76 32.26 45.16 -23.86
CA PRO A 76 32.82 45.59 -22.60
C PRO A 76 32.62 47.10 -22.41
N ARG A 77 31.96 47.47 -21.30
CA ARG A 77 31.90 48.86 -20.86
C ARG A 77 33.32 49.26 -20.47
N ARG A 78 33.76 50.37 -21.05
CA ARG A 78 35.05 51.04 -20.88
C ARG A 78 35.55 50.96 -19.43
N THR A 79 36.77 50.47 -19.27
CA THR A 79 37.49 50.22 -18.03
C THR A 79 37.58 51.46 -17.14
N VAL A 80 36.93 51.41 -15.99
CA VAL A 80 37.51 51.92 -14.75
C VAL A 80 37.69 50.66 -13.90
N GLU A 81 38.94 50.28 -13.66
CA GLU A 81 39.28 49.22 -12.72
C GLU A 81 38.91 49.71 -11.32
N VAL A 82 37.67 49.45 -10.94
CA VAL A 82 37.26 49.41 -9.55
C VAL A 82 36.79 47.98 -9.36
N ASP A 83 37.51 47.23 -8.53
CA ASP A 83 37.11 45.91 -8.07
C ASP A 83 35.86 46.07 -7.18
N ASP A 84 34.71 46.40 -7.78
CA ASP A 84 33.42 46.62 -7.10
C ASP A 84 32.63 45.30 -6.89
N ASP A 85 33.26 44.13 -7.10
CA ASP A 85 32.64 42.82 -6.92
C ASP A 85 32.68 42.31 -5.46
N ASP A 86 33.06 43.15 -4.51
CA ASP A 86 33.06 42.81 -3.08
C ASP A 86 31.63 42.66 -2.55
N VAL A 87 31.29 41.44 -2.12
CA VAL A 87 29.98 41.09 -1.56
C VAL A 87 29.75 41.82 -0.23
N VAL A 88 28.86 42.81 -0.23
CA VAL A 88 28.50 43.58 0.97
C VAL A 88 27.52 42.81 1.85
N TYR A 89 28.00 42.29 2.98
CA TYR A 89 27.14 41.69 4.00
C TYR A 89 26.46 42.76 4.86
N ARG A 90 25.19 42.55 5.22
CA ARG A 90 24.40 43.45 6.07
C ARG A 90 23.67 42.68 7.17
N ASP A 91 23.48 43.32 8.33
CA ASP A 91 22.64 42.79 9.40
C ASP A 91 21.14 42.93 9.09
N LYS A 92 20.30 42.31 9.93
CA LYS A 92 18.84 42.51 9.95
C LYS A 92 18.43 43.97 10.12
N SER A 93 19.29 44.80 10.74
CA SER A 93 19.09 46.24 10.90
C SER A 93 19.70 47.07 9.75
N GLY A 94 20.18 46.43 8.68
CA GLY A 94 20.71 47.07 7.47
C GLY A 94 22.14 47.61 7.55
N LYS A 95 22.79 47.52 8.72
CA LYS A 95 24.19 47.95 8.91
C LYS A 95 25.15 47.02 8.17
N ARG A 96 26.20 47.57 7.54
CA ARG A 96 27.23 46.79 6.84
C ARG A 96 28.06 46.02 7.87
N ILE A 97 28.27 44.73 7.59
CA ILE A 97 28.94 43.76 8.47
C ILE A 97 30.10 43.14 7.68
N THR A 98 31.18 42.76 8.38
CA THR A 98 32.32 42.06 7.75
C THR A 98 31.99 40.61 7.42
N ARG A 99 32.70 40.02 6.45
CA ARG A 99 32.50 38.61 6.03
C ARG A 99 32.53 37.62 7.20
N GLU A 100 33.46 37.81 8.12
CA GLU A 100 33.64 36.96 9.31
C GLU A 100 32.45 37.05 10.28
N GLN A 101 31.97 38.27 10.53
CA GLN A 101 30.81 38.50 11.39
C GLN A 101 29.53 37.91 10.78
N TRP A 102 29.39 37.93 9.45
CA TRP A 102 28.28 37.28 8.76
C TRP A 102 28.34 35.75 8.91
N LEU A 103 29.52 35.14 8.77
CA LEU A 103 29.71 33.70 8.97
C LEU A 103 29.31 33.26 10.39
N VAL A 104 29.76 33.99 11.41
CA VAL A 104 29.42 33.67 12.82
C VAL A 104 27.91 33.80 13.09
N LEU A 105 27.24 34.81 12.52
CA LEU A 105 25.79 34.98 12.65
C LEU A 105 25.00 33.91 11.90
N HIS A 106 25.54 33.40 10.79
CA HIS A 106 24.91 32.35 9.99
C HIS A 106 25.13 30.97 10.61
N GLU A 107 26.32 30.69 11.12
CA GLU A 107 26.67 29.45 11.81
C GLU A 107 25.80 29.24 13.05
N LYS A 108 25.58 30.29 13.85
CA LYS A 108 24.65 30.27 15.01
C LYS A 108 23.20 30.03 14.64
N ARG A 109 22.79 30.27 13.39
CA ARG A 109 21.42 29.95 12.90
C ARG A 109 21.33 28.59 12.25
N GLY A 110 22.40 28.13 11.60
CA GLY A 110 22.49 26.79 11.00
C GLY A 110 22.57 25.67 12.05
N ALA A 111 23.11 25.98 13.23
CA ALA A 111 23.26 25.04 14.34
C ALA A 111 22.12 25.10 15.38
N LYS A 112 20.90 25.51 14.99
CA LYS A 112 19.76 25.00 15.77
C LYS A 112 19.73 23.50 15.49
N PRO A 113 19.98 22.62 16.48
CA PRO A 113 19.62 21.23 16.26
C PRO A 113 18.16 21.29 15.83
N LYS A 114 17.82 20.60 14.74
CA LYS A 114 16.47 20.07 14.62
C LYS A 114 16.37 19.10 15.80
N THR A 115 16.22 19.63 17.02
CA THR A 115 15.69 18.88 18.14
C THR A 115 14.45 18.31 17.52
N ALA A 116 14.51 17.01 17.27
CA ALA A 116 13.45 16.26 16.64
C ALA A 116 12.33 16.30 17.66
N GLU A 117 11.60 17.42 17.72
CA GLU A 117 10.21 17.44 18.12
C GLU A 117 9.64 16.28 17.31
N PRO A 118 9.36 15.13 17.96
CA PRO A 118 9.05 13.90 17.24
C PRO A 118 7.93 14.28 16.31
N ALA A 119 8.19 14.15 14.99
CA ALA A 119 7.35 14.70 13.94
C ALA A 119 5.91 14.40 14.31
N GLN A 120 5.17 15.44 14.72
CA GLN A 120 3.98 15.32 15.56
C GLN A 120 3.10 14.22 14.97
N GLU A 121 3.13 13.03 15.58
CA GLU A 121 2.56 11.85 14.93
C GLU A 121 1.08 12.13 14.78
N LEU A 122 0.65 12.36 13.54
CA LEU A 122 -0.72 12.68 13.25
C LEU A 122 -1.52 11.43 13.54
N ALA A 123 -1.98 11.30 14.78
CA ALA A 123 -2.67 10.11 15.26
C ALA A 123 -3.91 9.80 14.42
N TRP A 124 -4.45 10.79 13.71
CA TRP A 124 -5.60 10.64 12.81
C TRP A 124 -5.24 10.18 11.39
N GLY A 125 -3.96 10.12 11.02
CA GLY A 125 -3.51 9.65 9.71
C GLY A 125 -3.33 8.13 9.61
N LYS A 126 -3.31 7.42 10.75
CA LYS A 126 -3.15 5.95 10.81
C LYS A 126 -4.50 5.28 11.06
N GLY A 127 -4.73 4.11 10.46
CA GLY A 127 -5.96 3.33 10.67
C GLY A 127 -6.02 2.73 12.09
N LEU A 128 -7.24 2.51 12.62
CA LEU A 128 -7.44 1.94 13.96
C LEU A 128 -6.81 0.54 14.08
N VAL A 129 -7.08 -0.33 13.10
CA VAL A 129 -6.53 -1.71 13.05
C VAL A 129 -5.01 -1.68 12.98
N GLN A 130 -4.41 -0.79 12.18
CA GLN A 130 -2.95 -0.66 12.08
C GLN A 130 -2.30 -0.29 13.42
N LYS A 131 -2.98 0.51 14.25
CA LYS A 131 -2.49 0.84 15.59
C LYS A 131 -2.60 -0.36 16.53
N GLN A 132 -3.74 -1.03 16.53
CA GLN A 132 -3.96 -2.24 17.33
C GLN A 132 -2.96 -3.33 16.96
N ASP A 133 -2.70 -3.55 15.67
CA ASP A 133 -1.71 -4.51 15.19
C ASP A 133 -0.29 -4.10 15.63
N HIS A 134 0.05 -2.81 15.58
CA HIS A 134 1.34 -2.32 16.04
C HIS A 134 1.52 -2.51 17.55
N GLU A 135 0.48 -2.23 18.34
CA GLU A 135 0.48 -2.45 19.79
C GLU A 135 0.58 -3.95 20.12
N ALA A 136 -0.20 -4.79 19.45
CA ALA A 136 -0.16 -6.24 19.60
C ALA A 136 1.22 -6.82 19.25
N ARG A 137 1.83 -6.36 18.15
CA ARG A 137 3.18 -6.75 17.76
C ARG A 137 4.23 -6.31 18.78
N ALA A 138 4.13 -5.10 19.32
CA ALA A 138 5.05 -4.62 20.36
C ALA A 138 4.93 -5.45 21.65
N LEU A 139 3.71 -5.86 22.02
CA LEU A 139 3.49 -6.76 23.17
C LEU A 139 4.06 -8.16 22.89
N GLU A 140 3.87 -8.69 21.68
CA GLU A 140 4.45 -9.97 21.27
C GLU A 140 5.98 -9.92 21.31
N GLU A 141 6.60 -8.86 20.78
CA GLU A 141 8.05 -8.66 20.82
C GLU A 141 8.59 -8.61 22.25
N GLN A 142 7.88 -7.96 23.18
CA GLN A 142 8.25 -7.97 24.61
C GLN A 142 8.15 -9.38 25.22
N LYS A 143 7.11 -10.14 24.88
CA LYS A 143 6.96 -11.54 25.32
C LYS A 143 8.09 -12.41 24.77
N ILE A 144 8.38 -12.32 23.48
CA ILE A 144 9.45 -13.07 22.83
C ILE A 144 10.81 -12.72 23.46
N ALA A 145 11.05 -11.44 23.76
CA ALA A 145 12.29 -11.00 24.41
C ALA A 145 12.47 -11.58 25.83
N GLN A 146 11.36 -11.90 26.53
CA GLN A 146 11.37 -12.55 27.84
C GLN A 146 11.47 -14.08 27.75
N GLN A 147 11.09 -14.67 26.61
CA GLN A 147 11.17 -16.11 26.39
C GLN A 147 12.63 -16.59 26.23
N PRO A 148 12.94 -17.82 26.66
CA PRO A 148 14.24 -18.43 26.38
C PRO A 148 14.38 -18.75 24.89
N LEU A 149 15.63 -18.81 24.39
CA LEU A 149 15.92 -19.16 22.99
C LEU A 149 15.38 -20.55 22.61
N ASN A 150 15.41 -21.49 23.55
CA ASN A 150 14.91 -22.85 23.35
C ASN A 150 13.43 -22.88 23.72
N ARG A 151 12.56 -23.01 22.72
CA ARG A 151 11.14 -23.31 22.90
C ARG A 151 10.97 -24.82 22.98
N TYR A 152 10.27 -25.31 23.99
CA TYR A 152 9.87 -26.72 24.04
C TYR A 152 8.57 -26.89 23.24
N ASP A 153 8.25 -28.13 22.85
CA ASP A 153 7.05 -28.41 22.07
C ASP A 153 5.75 -28.00 22.79
N ILE A 154 5.79 -27.90 24.12
CA ILE A 154 4.66 -27.53 24.97
C ILE A 154 5.12 -26.52 26.03
N ASP A 155 4.84 -25.25 25.77
CA ASP A 155 4.98 -24.15 26.73
C ASP A 155 3.64 -23.88 27.45
N GLU A 156 3.67 -23.21 28.60
CA GLU A 156 2.46 -22.92 29.40
C GLU A 156 1.40 -22.13 28.63
N GLU A 157 1.81 -21.16 27.79
CA GLU A 157 0.89 -20.39 26.94
C GLU A 157 0.26 -21.28 25.85
N TYR A 158 1.03 -22.20 25.27
CA TYR A 158 0.53 -23.12 24.24
C TYR A 158 -0.47 -24.13 24.80
N ASP A 159 -0.23 -24.61 26.03
CA ASP A 159 -1.17 -25.45 26.77
C ASP A 159 -2.51 -24.75 27.04
N GLN A 160 -2.47 -23.46 27.36
CA GLN A 160 -3.69 -22.66 27.54
C GLN A 160 -4.45 -22.53 26.21
N GLN A 161 -3.76 -22.20 25.12
CA GLN A 161 -4.37 -22.13 23.79
C GLN A 161 -4.99 -23.46 23.36
N LEU A 162 -4.33 -24.59 23.65
CA LEU A 162 -4.89 -25.92 23.34
C LEU A 162 -6.15 -26.23 24.12
N LYS A 163 -6.25 -25.79 25.38
CA LYS A 163 -7.45 -25.92 26.21
C LYS A 163 -8.60 -25.03 25.73
N GLU A 164 -8.29 -23.85 25.22
CA GLU A 164 -9.27 -22.89 24.70
C GLU A 164 -9.81 -23.27 23.31
N ARG A 165 -9.04 -24.01 22.50
CA ARG A 165 -9.46 -24.40 21.14
C ARG A 165 -10.66 -25.34 21.17
N ASN A 166 -11.81 -24.79 20.79
CA ASN A 166 -13.03 -25.55 20.57
C ASN A 166 -12.85 -26.59 19.45
N ARG A 167 -13.11 -27.86 19.76
CA ARG A 167 -13.09 -28.98 18.80
C ARG A 167 -14.50 -29.29 18.33
N TRP A 168 -14.71 -29.27 17.01
CA TRP A 168 -16.01 -29.53 16.39
C TRP A 168 -16.58 -30.93 16.70
N ASN A 169 -15.71 -31.91 16.97
CA ASN A 169 -16.07 -33.31 17.28
C ASN A 169 -16.22 -33.60 18.79
N ASP A 170 -16.13 -32.58 19.65
CA ASP A 170 -16.23 -32.82 21.09
C ASP A 170 -17.71 -32.92 21.52
N PRO A 171 -18.17 -34.08 22.04
CA PRO A 171 -19.55 -34.22 22.52
C PRO A 171 -19.85 -33.31 23.73
N MET A 172 -18.84 -32.91 24.51
CA MET A 172 -19.04 -32.01 25.66
C MET A 172 -19.34 -30.57 25.22
N LEU A 173 -18.86 -30.14 24.04
CA LEU A 173 -19.06 -28.78 23.54
C LEU A 173 -20.56 -28.43 23.42
N GLY A 174 -21.38 -29.35 22.94
CA GLY A 174 -22.83 -29.13 22.82
C GLY A 174 -23.58 -29.03 24.15
N THR A 175 -22.99 -29.48 25.25
CA THR A 175 -23.60 -29.44 26.60
C THR A 175 -23.10 -28.28 27.47
N ALA A 176 -21.85 -27.87 27.26
CA ALA A 176 -21.18 -26.85 28.07
C ALA A 176 -21.08 -25.48 27.38
N ALA A 177 -21.28 -25.40 26.06
CA ALA A 177 -21.21 -24.12 25.36
C ALA A 177 -22.41 -23.23 25.70
N SER A 178 -22.15 -22.14 26.43
CA SER A 178 -22.97 -20.94 26.35
C SER A 178 -22.81 -20.34 24.96
N ASN A 179 -23.92 -19.99 24.30
CA ASN A 179 -23.85 -19.16 23.09
C ASN A 179 -23.38 -17.78 23.53
N GLU A 180 -22.07 -17.53 23.47
CA GLU A 180 -21.49 -16.20 23.58
C GLU A 180 -21.85 -15.47 22.29
N ASP A 181 -22.96 -14.75 22.32
CA ASP A 181 -23.29 -13.83 21.25
C ASP A 181 -22.30 -12.66 21.33
N ASP A 182 -21.47 -12.49 20.30
CA ASP A 182 -20.55 -11.35 20.21
C ASP A 182 -21.35 -10.03 20.30
N ASP A 183 -21.03 -9.17 21.27
CA ASP A 183 -21.70 -7.87 21.49
C ASP A 183 -21.57 -6.90 20.30
N ILE A 184 -20.64 -7.18 19.37
CA ILE A 184 -20.38 -6.34 18.21
C ILE A 184 -21.43 -6.65 17.12
N PRO A 185 -22.26 -5.68 16.71
CA PRO A 185 -23.26 -5.91 15.69
C PRO A 185 -22.59 -6.29 14.36
N LYS A 186 -22.95 -7.46 13.83
CA LYS A 186 -22.50 -7.94 12.52
C LYS A 186 -23.51 -7.58 11.44
N CYS A 187 -23.07 -7.52 10.19
CA CYS A 187 -23.99 -7.33 9.07
C CYS A 187 -24.99 -8.49 9.02
N ARG A 188 -26.25 -8.17 8.68
CA ARG A 188 -27.30 -9.16 8.44
C ARG A 188 -27.02 -10.03 7.21
N PHE A 189 -26.32 -9.47 6.22
CA PHE A 189 -26.02 -10.12 4.96
C PHE A 189 -24.58 -10.63 4.95
N THR A 190 -24.37 -11.77 4.31
CA THR A 190 -23.03 -12.28 4.03
C THR A 190 -22.43 -11.46 2.89
N GLY A 191 -21.28 -10.83 3.14
CA GLY A 191 -20.53 -10.11 2.12
C GLY A 191 -20.02 -11.01 1.00
N VAL A 192 -19.78 -10.41 -0.17
CA VAL A 192 -18.97 -11.04 -1.22
C VAL A 192 -17.54 -11.15 -0.69
N PRO A 193 -16.83 -12.27 -0.94
CA PRO A 193 -15.43 -12.40 -0.53
C PRO A 193 -14.59 -11.29 -1.16
N ASN A 194 -13.58 -10.84 -0.42
CA ASN A 194 -12.61 -9.85 -0.89
C ASN A 194 -11.19 -10.33 -0.56
N ARG A 195 -10.18 -9.72 -1.17
CA ARG A 195 -8.76 -10.07 -0.96
C ARG A 195 -8.28 -10.05 0.49
N PHE A 196 -8.95 -9.30 1.36
CA PHE A 196 -8.52 -9.04 2.74
C PHE A 196 -9.43 -9.70 3.79
N ASP A 197 -10.38 -10.53 3.36
CA ASP A 197 -11.44 -11.14 4.18
C ASP A 197 -12.17 -10.17 5.13
N ILE A 198 -12.26 -8.89 4.74
CA ILE A 198 -12.94 -7.85 5.54
C ILE A 198 -14.44 -8.06 5.45
N GLN A 199 -15.10 -8.30 6.59
CA GLN A 199 -16.55 -8.42 6.63
C GLN A 199 -17.24 -7.07 6.38
N PRO A 200 -18.42 -7.06 5.74
CA PRO A 200 -19.17 -5.84 5.54
C PRO A 200 -19.60 -5.24 6.88
N GLY A 201 -19.68 -3.90 6.93
CA GLY A 201 -20.15 -3.19 8.11
C GLY A 201 -21.60 -3.55 8.45
N TYR A 202 -21.96 -3.42 9.74
CA TYR A 202 -23.28 -3.81 10.26
C TYR A 202 -24.48 -3.15 9.56
N ARG A 203 -24.27 -1.98 8.95
CA ARG A 203 -25.30 -1.19 8.25
C ARG A 203 -25.40 -1.48 6.75
N TRP A 204 -24.57 -2.37 6.22
CA TRP A 204 -24.59 -2.67 4.80
C TRP A 204 -25.91 -3.35 4.41
N ASP A 205 -26.46 -2.97 3.25
CA ASP A 205 -27.79 -3.34 2.79
C ASP A 205 -27.80 -4.59 1.90
N GLY A 206 -26.63 -5.17 1.60
CA GLY A 206 -26.51 -6.35 0.77
C GLY A 206 -26.53 -6.07 -0.74
N VAL A 207 -26.58 -4.81 -1.16
CA VAL A 207 -26.50 -4.44 -2.59
C VAL A 207 -25.03 -4.29 -2.97
N ILE A 208 -24.62 -5.00 -4.02
CA ILE A 208 -23.25 -4.98 -4.53
C ILE A 208 -23.10 -3.75 -5.43
N ARG A 209 -22.23 -2.81 -5.02
CA ARG A 209 -21.95 -1.55 -5.74
C ARG A 209 -20.47 -1.48 -6.10
N GLY A 210 -20.07 -2.15 -7.17
CA GLY A 210 -18.67 -2.17 -7.59
C GLY A 210 -18.52 -2.59 -9.05
N ASN A 211 -17.33 -2.37 -9.59
CA ASN A 211 -16.97 -2.64 -10.99
C ASN A 211 -16.55 -4.10 -11.27
N GLY A 212 -16.96 -5.04 -10.41
CA GLY A 212 -16.59 -6.46 -10.51
C GLY A 212 -15.08 -6.77 -10.43
N TYR A 213 -14.23 -5.87 -9.93
CA TYR A 213 -12.77 -6.09 -9.87
C TYR A 213 -12.39 -7.30 -9.02
N GLU A 214 -12.94 -7.44 -7.81
CA GLU A 214 -12.60 -8.53 -6.90
C GLU A 214 -12.94 -9.90 -7.52
N GLU A 215 -14.08 -10.02 -8.23
CA GLU A 215 -14.45 -11.24 -8.96
C GLU A 215 -13.46 -11.57 -10.07
N ARG A 216 -13.09 -10.57 -10.89
CA ARG A 216 -12.06 -10.74 -11.94
C ARG A 216 -10.72 -11.14 -11.36
N TRP A 217 -10.34 -10.57 -10.21
CA TRP A 217 -9.10 -10.89 -9.51
C TRP A 217 -9.08 -12.35 -9.05
N PHE A 218 -10.16 -12.84 -8.41
CA PHE A 218 -10.26 -14.24 -7.99
C PHE A 218 -10.20 -15.20 -9.17
N LYS A 219 -10.90 -14.88 -10.27
CA LYS A 219 -10.86 -15.68 -11.50
C LYS A 219 -9.44 -15.76 -12.07
N ALA A 220 -8.75 -14.62 -12.19
CA ALA A 220 -7.37 -14.57 -12.68
C ALA A 220 -6.40 -15.36 -11.78
N ARG A 221 -6.56 -15.24 -10.46
CA ARG A 221 -5.74 -16.00 -9.48
C ARG A 221 -5.96 -17.50 -9.61
N ALA A 222 -7.21 -17.95 -9.72
CA ALA A 222 -7.55 -19.35 -9.90
C ALA A 222 -7.05 -19.90 -11.24
N GLN A 223 -7.18 -19.13 -12.32
CA GLN A 223 -6.64 -19.47 -13.63
C GLN A 223 -5.12 -19.63 -13.60
N LYS A 224 -4.41 -18.71 -12.95
CA LYS A 224 -2.95 -18.80 -12.78
C LYS A 224 -2.56 -20.07 -12.02
N ALA A 225 -3.21 -20.36 -10.90
CA ALA A 225 -2.94 -21.57 -10.12
C ALA A 225 -3.23 -22.87 -10.90
N ALA A 226 -4.32 -22.91 -11.66
CA ALA A 226 -4.65 -24.06 -12.52
C ALA A 226 -3.59 -24.26 -13.62
N LYS A 227 -3.11 -23.17 -14.22
CA LYS A 227 -2.07 -23.18 -15.26
C LYS A 227 -0.74 -23.68 -14.69
N GLU A 228 -0.33 -23.21 -13.52
CA GLU A 228 0.88 -23.67 -12.80
C GLU A 228 0.81 -25.18 -12.50
N GLN A 229 -0.35 -25.67 -12.04
CA GLN A 229 -0.55 -27.11 -11.81
C GLN A 229 -0.44 -27.92 -13.11
N GLN A 230 -1.03 -27.42 -14.21
CA GLN A 230 -0.92 -28.07 -15.51
C GLN A 230 0.54 -28.11 -15.99
N TYR A 231 1.28 -27.02 -15.86
CA TYR A 231 2.70 -26.98 -16.20
C TYR A 231 3.51 -27.98 -15.38
N TYR A 232 3.27 -28.05 -14.07
CA TYR A 232 3.93 -29.02 -13.21
C TYR A 232 3.68 -30.47 -13.67
N LEU A 233 2.42 -30.82 -13.96
CA LEU A 233 2.05 -32.14 -14.44
C LEU A 233 2.67 -32.45 -15.82
N ASN A 234 2.69 -31.47 -16.72
CA ASN A 234 3.29 -31.63 -18.05
C ASN A 234 4.81 -31.82 -17.96
N ASN A 235 5.49 -31.05 -17.11
CA ASN A 235 6.93 -31.15 -16.91
C ASN A 235 7.33 -32.50 -16.29
N ILE A 236 6.49 -33.07 -15.41
CA ILE A 236 6.72 -34.42 -14.87
C ILE A 236 6.48 -35.49 -15.94
N ALA A 237 5.49 -35.31 -16.81
CA ALA A 237 5.17 -36.29 -17.84
C ALA A 237 6.27 -36.44 -18.91
N ASP A 238 7.12 -35.41 -19.08
CA ASP A 238 8.23 -35.39 -20.05
C ASP A 238 9.59 -35.83 -19.45
N MET A 239 9.63 -36.22 -18.16
CA MET A 239 10.80 -36.84 -17.51
C MET A 239 10.66 -38.36 -17.43
#